data_AF-A0A949ZAM3-F1
#
_entry.id   AF-A0A949ZAM3-F1
#
_cell.length_a   1.000
_cell.length_b   1.000
_cell.length_c   1.000
_cell.angle_alpha   90.00
_cell.angle_beta   90.00
_cell.angle_gamma   90.00
#
_symmetry.space_group_name_H-M   'P 1'
#
loop_
_entity.id
_entity.type
_entity.pdbx_description
1 polymer ?
#
loop_
_entity_poly.entity_id
_entity_poly.type
_entity_poly.pdbx_seq_one_letter_code
_entity_poly.pdbx_strand_id
1 'polypeptide(L)'
;MTTASSKLAKAQEVAALKGLRAAVPFYVEATNALATEGRCDAAVGVLAEVLNAREKKRSLFGSKEVNPLGPDRPTMARQFARMTRCGSTINDDLLELLSQIALENPDDPDVRLANAEGLYRAGYMADAIDEYRYCQKLIPDDGALVARLGELYGVMNRNAEAVDHLRQGIAELMQAHHFGDIAFFCHKLIELSPQAATDIQRWVGSLPDEAMQQQRNELNALIESVYDKGLDDGHWSTLENRLAALPEVKPVPHVAAVDTEPDATDHAMHVEEPAASSSLAEHESVEEPEPVWGSKTGNVQIGRNAWADVANVEPASEDEMRMLLGPAAHHAADAAADTEDVKETPAPEQAPAAAASTNGVAAQAPAARAPQPPAQSLPPGLAAFTRRKADAAFNAGDFAGAAQSYERLLKSGFEADVAAPLLECYLGTERFDDASALALQLADHYAAAGELDRAVAALALVLEHTDNPDIERRHTELLAAK
;
A
#
# COMPACT_ATOMS: atom_id res chain seq x y z
N MET A 1 -20.43 -22.12 16.41
CA MET A 1 -20.18 -21.65 15.03
C MET A 1 -20.84 -20.28 14.89
N THR A 2 -20.06 -19.22 14.62
CA THR A 2 -20.63 -17.86 14.51
C THR A 2 -21.45 -17.70 13.22
N THR A 3 -22.28 -16.66 13.14
CA THR A 3 -23.03 -16.34 11.91
C THR A 3 -22.08 -16.13 10.74
N ALA A 4 -20.96 -15.44 10.95
CA ALA A 4 -19.94 -15.24 9.93
C ALA A 4 -19.31 -16.56 9.46
N SER A 5 -18.94 -17.47 10.38
CA SER A 5 -18.38 -18.77 10.01
C SER A 5 -19.34 -19.62 9.18
N SER A 6 -20.63 -19.60 9.49
CA SER A 6 -21.66 -20.31 8.70
C SER A 6 -21.79 -19.74 7.28
N LYS A 7 -21.79 -18.40 7.15
CA LYS A 7 -21.84 -17.73 5.85
C LYS A 7 -20.59 -18.00 5.00
N LEU A 8 -19.41 -18.00 5.62
CA LEU A 8 -18.16 -18.30 4.93
C LEU A 8 -18.13 -19.75 4.43
N ALA A 9 -18.53 -20.72 5.27
CA ALA A 9 -18.62 -22.12 4.87
C ALA A 9 -19.55 -22.31 3.66
N LYS A 10 -20.71 -21.62 3.66
CA LYS A 10 -21.62 -21.62 2.51
C LYS A 10 -20.99 -20.99 1.25
N ALA A 11 -20.22 -19.90 1.39
CA ALA A 11 -19.51 -19.30 0.27
C ALA A 11 -18.49 -20.25 -0.35
N GLN A 12 -17.72 -20.95 0.49
CA GLN A 12 -16.75 -21.96 0.08
C GLN A 12 -17.43 -23.17 -0.59
N GLU A 13 -18.54 -23.66 -0.05
CA GLU A 13 -19.35 -24.74 -0.64
C GLU A 13 -19.84 -24.36 -2.04
N VAL A 14 -20.42 -23.15 -2.19
CA VAL A 14 -20.88 -22.65 -3.50
C VAL A 14 -19.71 -22.49 -4.46
N ALA A 15 -18.54 -22.02 -4.00
CA ALA A 15 -17.35 -21.88 -4.84
C ALA A 15 -16.86 -23.24 -5.35
N ALA A 16 -16.86 -24.26 -4.49
CA ALA A 16 -16.47 -25.62 -4.87
C ALA A 16 -17.46 -26.26 -5.87
N LEU A 17 -18.77 -26.07 -5.67
CA LEU A 17 -19.80 -26.70 -6.50
C LEU A 17 -20.08 -25.96 -7.83
N LYS A 18 -20.05 -24.63 -7.81
CA LYS A 18 -20.53 -23.78 -8.91
C LYS A 18 -19.47 -22.81 -9.45
N GLY A 19 -18.25 -22.84 -8.90
CA GLY A 19 -17.16 -21.94 -9.26
C GLY A 19 -17.18 -20.62 -8.51
N LEU A 20 -16.03 -19.94 -8.48
CA LEU A 20 -15.81 -18.74 -7.65
C LEU A 20 -16.76 -17.60 -8.01
N ARG A 21 -17.09 -17.44 -9.28
CA ARG A 21 -18.00 -16.40 -9.76
C ARG A 21 -19.40 -16.51 -9.16
N ALA A 22 -19.94 -17.73 -9.05
CA ALA A 22 -21.25 -17.95 -8.43
C ALA A 22 -21.23 -17.73 -6.91
N ALA A 23 -20.04 -17.77 -6.29
CA ALA A 23 -19.84 -17.61 -4.85
C ALA A 23 -19.65 -16.15 -4.40
N VAL A 24 -19.38 -15.21 -5.32
CA VAL A 24 -19.15 -13.79 -5.03
C VAL A 24 -20.16 -13.18 -4.04
N PRO A 25 -21.49 -13.26 -4.23
CA PRO A 25 -22.43 -12.67 -3.28
C PRO A 25 -22.32 -13.27 -1.87
N PHE A 26 -22.02 -14.57 -1.77
CA PHE A 26 -21.84 -15.25 -0.49
C PHE A 26 -20.55 -14.83 0.23
N TYR A 27 -19.46 -14.59 -0.51
CA TYR A 27 -18.24 -14.03 0.07
C TYR A 27 -18.46 -12.58 0.56
N VAL A 28 -19.22 -11.77 -0.16
CA VAL A 28 -19.59 -10.42 0.29
C VAL A 28 -20.43 -10.48 1.58
N GLU A 29 -21.43 -11.36 1.65
CA GLU A 29 -22.23 -11.57 2.87
C GLU A 29 -21.39 -12.08 4.06
N ALA A 30 -20.46 -13.01 3.81
CA ALA A 30 -19.59 -13.58 4.83
C ALA A 30 -18.61 -12.54 5.38
N THR A 31 -17.98 -11.75 4.51
CA THR A 31 -17.00 -10.72 4.90
C THR A 31 -17.67 -9.55 5.62
N ASN A 32 -18.87 -9.15 5.23
CA ASN A 32 -19.68 -8.20 5.99
C ASN A 32 -20.01 -8.73 7.40
N ALA A 33 -20.37 -10.01 7.52
CA ALA A 33 -20.65 -10.62 8.82
C ALA A 33 -19.38 -10.70 9.70
N LEU A 34 -18.22 -11.03 9.12
CA LEU A 34 -16.94 -10.98 9.82
C LEU A 34 -16.65 -9.56 10.35
N ALA A 35 -16.84 -8.53 9.52
CA ALA A 35 -16.64 -7.14 9.94
C ALA A 35 -17.60 -6.72 11.07
N THR A 36 -18.88 -7.12 11.01
CA THR A 36 -19.85 -6.86 12.09
C THR A 36 -19.47 -7.58 13.40
N GLU A 37 -18.82 -8.75 13.31
CA GLU A 37 -18.25 -9.47 14.45
C GLU A 37 -16.89 -8.89 14.91
N GLY A 38 -16.43 -7.75 14.35
CA GLY A 38 -15.15 -7.12 14.68
C GLY A 38 -13.93 -7.81 14.08
N ARG A 39 -14.12 -8.78 13.16
CA ARG A 39 -13.08 -9.63 12.58
C ARG A 39 -12.62 -9.11 11.21
N CYS A 40 -12.21 -7.84 11.16
CA CYS A 40 -11.81 -7.17 9.92
C CYS A 40 -10.62 -7.86 9.24
N ASP A 41 -9.59 -8.26 9.97
CA ASP A 41 -8.42 -8.97 9.39
C ASP A 41 -8.82 -10.30 8.72
N ALA A 42 -9.73 -11.05 9.33
CA ALA A 42 -10.25 -12.28 8.73
C ALA A 42 -11.06 -11.98 7.45
N ALA A 43 -11.83 -10.89 7.42
CA ALA A 43 -12.55 -10.46 6.23
C ALA A 43 -11.59 -10.08 5.10
N VAL A 44 -10.54 -9.32 5.41
CA VAL A 44 -9.47 -8.93 4.47
C VAL A 44 -8.73 -10.15 3.93
N GLY A 45 -8.36 -11.11 4.79
CA GLY A 45 -7.70 -12.35 4.38
C GLY A 45 -8.53 -13.18 3.40
N VAL A 46 -9.82 -13.39 3.69
CA VAL A 46 -10.74 -14.10 2.79
C VAL A 46 -10.84 -13.39 1.42
N LEU A 47 -10.94 -12.07 1.43
CA LEU A 47 -11.03 -11.28 0.18
C LEU A 47 -9.72 -11.34 -0.62
N ALA A 48 -8.57 -11.28 0.06
CA ALA A 48 -7.26 -11.40 -0.56
C ALA A 48 -7.10 -12.76 -1.25
N GLU A 49 -7.48 -13.86 -0.60
CA GLU A 49 -7.48 -15.20 -1.19
C GLU A 49 -8.34 -15.26 -2.46
N VAL A 50 -9.57 -14.73 -2.40
CA VAL A 50 -10.50 -14.71 -3.55
C VAL A 50 -9.95 -13.86 -4.71
N LEU A 51 -9.31 -12.72 -4.41
CA LEU A 51 -8.70 -11.84 -5.40
C LEU A 51 -7.40 -12.41 -5.99
N ASN A 52 -6.68 -13.25 -5.25
CA ASN A 52 -5.47 -13.91 -5.71
C ASN A 52 -5.72 -15.26 -6.39
N ALA A 53 -6.94 -15.81 -6.32
CA ALA A 53 -7.30 -17.03 -7.01
C ALA A 53 -6.93 -16.99 -8.50
N ARG A 54 -6.32 -18.09 -8.99
CA ARG A 54 -5.92 -18.29 -10.38
C ARG A 54 -6.55 -19.57 -10.91
N GLU A 55 -7.12 -19.50 -12.11
CA GLU A 55 -7.59 -20.67 -12.85
C GLU A 55 -6.80 -20.79 -14.17
N LYS A 56 -6.30 -21.99 -14.47
CA LYS A 56 -5.63 -22.27 -15.74
C LYS A 56 -6.69 -22.46 -16.83
N LYS A 57 -6.93 -21.42 -17.62
CA LYS A 57 -7.84 -21.50 -18.76
C LYS A 57 -7.08 -21.94 -20.00
N ARG A 58 -7.44 -23.12 -20.54
CA ARG A 58 -6.88 -23.63 -21.81
C ARG A 58 -7.46 -22.81 -22.97
N SER A 59 -6.59 -22.10 -23.68
CA SER A 59 -6.88 -21.35 -24.90
C SER A 59 -6.27 -22.07 -26.12
N LEU A 60 -6.68 -21.70 -27.34
CA LEU A 60 -6.09 -22.17 -28.60
C LEU A 60 -4.58 -21.86 -28.70
N PHE A 61 -4.09 -20.90 -27.93
CA PHE A 61 -2.68 -20.50 -27.87
C PHE A 61 -1.96 -20.94 -26.58
N GLY A 62 -2.47 -21.98 -25.89
CA GLY A 62 -1.89 -22.50 -24.65
C GLY A 62 -2.72 -22.19 -23.41
N SER A 63 -2.23 -22.59 -22.23
CA SER A 63 -2.87 -22.28 -20.96
C SER A 63 -2.48 -20.88 -20.48
N LYS A 64 -3.47 -20.01 -20.24
CA LYS A 64 -3.27 -18.72 -19.57
C LYS A 64 -3.89 -18.79 -18.18
N GLU A 65 -3.17 -18.33 -17.17
CA GLU A 65 -3.73 -18.13 -15.83
C GLU A 65 -4.57 -16.85 -15.83
N VAL A 66 -5.83 -16.99 -15.42
CA VAL A 66 -6.78 -15.88 -15.34
C VAL A 66 -7.48 -15.96 -13.98
N ASN A 67 -7.78 -14.83 -13.37
CA ASN A 67 -8.62 -14.82 -12.17
C ASN A 67 -10.07 -15.23 -12.55
N PRO A 68 -10.67 -16.22 -11.86
CA PRO A 68 -11.97 -16.78 -12.25
C PRO A 68 -13.17 -15.86 -11.94
N LEU A 69 -12.99 -14.73 -11.26
CA LEU A 69 -14.04 -13.75 -10.97
C LEU A 69 -14.57 -13.06 -12.23
N GLY A 70 -13.74 -12.93 -13.28
CA GLY A 70 -14.11 -12.23 -14.50
C GLY A 70 -14.66 -10.81 -14.23
N PRO A 71 -15.88 -10.47 -14.69
CA PRO A 71 -16.44 -9.13 -14.52
C PRO A 71 -16.85 -8.80 -13.07
N ASP A 72 -16.87 -9.78 -12.16
CA ASP A 72 -17.20 -9.56 -10.75
C ASP A 72 -15.97 -9.15 -9.92
N ARG A 73 -14.77 -9.13 -10.52
CA ARG A 73 -13.52 -8.73 -9.85
C ARG A 73 -13.56 -7.30 -9.27
N PRO A 74 -14.06 -6.26 -9.97
CA PRO A 74 -14.16 -4.91 -9.40
C PRO A 74 -15.07 -4.83 -8.16
N THR A 75 -16.12 -5.67 -8.10
CA THR A 75 -16.98 -5.75 -6.90
C THR A 75 -16.22 -6.30 -5.70
N MET A 76 -15.41 -7.35 -5.91
CA MET A 76 -14.56 -7.91 -4.85
C MET A 76 -13.44 -6.93 -4.45
N ALA A 77 -12.87 -6.20 -5.41
CA ALA A 77 -11.88 -5.15 -5.19
C ALA A 77 -12.43 -4.03 -4.28
N ARG A 78 -13.61 -3.48 -4.56
CA ARG A 78 -14.26 -2.49 -3.70
C ARG A 78 -14.55 -3.02 -2.31
N GLN A 79 -15.03 -4.26 -2.21
CA GLN A 79 -15.27 -4.88 -0.90
C GLN A 79 -13.96 -5.05 -0.12
N PHE A 80 -12.87 -5.44 -0.77
CA PHE A 80 -11.53 -5.53 -0.17
C PHE A 80 -11.01 -4.17 0.28
N ALA A 81 -11.12 -3.15 -0.57
CA ALA A 81 -10.79 -1.76 -0.25
C ALA A 81 -11.58 -1.28 0.97
N ARG A 82 -12.88 -1.54 1.03
CA ARG A 82 -13.71 -1.20 2.19
C ARG A 82 -13.24 -1.91 3.46
N MET A 83 -12.93 -3.22 3.41
CA MET A 83 -12.53 -3.98 4.60
C MET A 83 -11.13 -3.58 5.12
N THR A 84 -10.18 -3.28 4.23
CA THR A 84 -8.83 -2.82 4.63
C THR A 84 -8.88 -1.48 5.36
N ARG A 85 -9.83 -0.62 5.00
CA ARG A 85 -10.06 0.65 5.71
C ARG A 85 -10.63 0.47 7.13
N CYS A 86 -11.30 -0.64 7.43
CA CYS A 86 -11.87 -0.94 8.75
C CYS A 86 -10.83 -1.32 9.84
N GLY A 87 -9.60 -0.80 9.76
CA GLY A 87 -8.56 -0.98 10.77
C GLY A 87 -7.77 -2.28 10.68
N SER A 88 -7.82 -2.98 9.54
CA SER A 88 -6.98 -4.17 9.33
C SER A 88 -5.49 -3.82 9.34
N THR A 89 -4.68 -4.73 9.86
CA THR A 89 -3.22 -4.62 9.81
C THR A 89 -2.75 -4.69 8.35
N ILE A 90 -1.99 -3.67 7.92
CA ILE A 90 -1.45 -3.61 6.56
C ILE A 90 -0.05 -4.19 6.59
N ASN A 91 0.12 -5.38 6.01
CA ASN A 91 1.42 -5.96 5.71
C ASN A 91 1.78 -5.72 4.24
N ASP A 92 3.01 -6.04 3.87
CA ASP A 92 3.51 -5.81 2.51
C ASP A 92 2.71 -6.55 1.43
N ASP A 93 2.25 -7.78 1.69
CA ASP A 93 1.49 -8.56 0.72
C ASP A 93 0.12 -7.92 0.44
N LEU A 94 -0.53 -7.42 1.49
CA LEU A 94 -1.79 -6.69 1.37
C LEU A 94 -1.59 -5.35 0.67
N LEU A 95 -0.48 -4.66 0.92
CA LEU A 95 -0.14 -3.40 0.27
C LEU A 95 0.15 -3.60 -1.22
N GLU A 96 0.88 -4.66 -1.58
CA GLU A 96 1.10 -5.05 -2.98
C GLU A 96 -0.24 -5.37 -3.67
N LEU A 97 -1.13 -6.12 -3.01
CA LEU A 97 -2.45 -6.43 -3.54
C LEU A 97 -3.32 -5.17 -3.70
N LEU A 98 -3.32 -4.25 -2.73
CA LEU A 98 -4.01 -2.96 -2.84
C LEU A 98 -3.49 -2.15 -4.02
N SER A 99 -2.17 -2.05 -4.16
CA SER A 99 -1.52 -1.36 -5.29
C SER A 99 -1.91 -1.99 -6.62
N GLN A 100 -1.87 -3.32 -6.74
CA GLN A 100 -2.29 -4.02 -7.94
C GLN A 100 -3.76 -3.72 -8.28
N ILE A 101 -4.66 -3.81 -7.30
CA ILE A 101 -6.09 -3.59 -7.51
C ILE A 101 -6.39 -2.13 -7.87
N ALA A 102 -5.68 -1.18 -7.28
CA ALA A 102 -5.77 0.23 -7.62
C ALA A 102 -5.40 0.52 -9.08
N LEU A 103 -4.40 -0.19 -9.63
CA LEU A 103 -4.02 -0.09 -11.03
C LEU A 103 -5.02 -0.73 -11.98
N GLU A 104 -5.65 -1.81 -11.54
CA GLU A 104 -6.73 -2.47 -12.30
C GLU A 104 -8.03 -1.65 -12.31
N ASN A 105 -8.21 -0.75 -11.33
CA ASN A 105 -9.42 0.07 -11.16
C ASN A 105 -9.05 1.56 -11.00
N PRO A 106 -8.42 2.19 -12.02
CA PRO A 106 -7.85 3.54 -11.90
C PRO A 106 -8.90 4.65 -11.69
N ASP A 107 -10.16 4.39 -12.02
CA ASP A 107 -11.27 5.35 -11.92
C ASP A 107 -12.17 5.10 -10.69
N ASP A 108 -11.82 4.11 -9.84
CA ASP A 108 -12.60 3.78 -8.64
C ASP A 108 -11.99 4.46 -7.40
N PRO A 109 -12.57 5.57 -6.91
CA PRO A 109 -11.95 6.35 -5.85
C PRO A 109 -11.89 5.60 -4.51
N ASP A 110 -12.83 4.69 -4.22
CA ASP A 110 -12.81 3.92 -2.98
C ASP A 110 -11.61 2.97 -2.92
N VAL A 111 -11.29 2.36 -4.07
CA VAL A 111 -10.12 1.49 -4.21
C VAL A 111 -8.82 2.30 -4.11
N ARG A 112 -8.74 3.42 -4.84
CA ARG A 112 -7.55 4.29 -4.82
C ARG A 112 -7.32 4.87 -3.42
N LEU A 113 -8.37 5.27 -2.72
CA LEU A 113 -8.30 5.78 -1.35
C LEU A 113 -7.84 4.70 -0.37
N ALA A 114 -8.33 3.46 -0.50
CA ALA A 114 -7.85 2.36 0.33
C ALA A 114 -6.36 2.07 0.12
N ASN A 115 -5.86 2.19 -1.12
CA ASN A 115 -4.44 2.10 -1.42
C ASN A 115 -3.64 3.24 -0.77
N ALA A 116 -4.12 4.49 -0.86
CA ALA A 116 -3.50 5.64 -0.22
C ALA A 116 -3.42 5.49 1.31
N GLU A 117 -4.52 5.04 1.94
CA GLU A 117 -4.55 4.73 3.37
C GLU A 117 -3.60 3.57 3.73
N GLY A 118 -3.53 2.54 2.90
CA GLY A 118 -2.60 1.42 3.06
C GLY A 118 -1.13 1.89 3.05
N LEU A 119 -0.76 2.69 2.06
CA LEU A 119 0.57 3.31 1.95
C LEU A 119 0.90 4.17 3.16
N TYR A 120 -0.06 5.00 3.62
CA TYR A 120 0.11 5.82 4.82
C TYR A 120 0.39 4.97 6.06
N ARG A 121 -0.46 3.97 6.33
CA ARG A 121 -0.32 3.09 7.51
C ARG A 121 0.98 2.28 7.49
N ALA A 122 1.48 1.97 6.30
CA ALA A 122 2.74 1.25 6.13
C ALA A 122 3.98 2.18 6.11
N GLY A 123 3.82 3.50 6.29
CA GLY A 123 4.94 4.44 6.40
C GLY A 123 5.41 5.06 5.07
N TYR A 124 4.78 4.72 3.94
CA TYR A 124 5.18 5.20 2.62
C TYR A 124 4.55 6.58 2.31
N MET A 125 4.96 7.59 3.08
CA MET A 125 4.33 8.92 3.09
C MET A 125 4.29 9.61 1.71
N ALA A 126 5.39 9.56 0.96
CA ALA A 126 5.46 10.19 -0.37
C ALA A 126 4.48 9.55 -1.36
N ASP A 127 4.44 8.21 -1.42
CA ASP A 127 3.53 7.48 -2.30
C ASP A 127 2.08 7.68 -1.88
N ALA A 128 1.82 7.72 -0.57
CA ALA A 128 0.50 8.04 -0.03
C ALA A 128 0.03 9.42 -0.49
N ILE A 129 0.88 10.46 -0.40
CA ILE A 129 0.55 11.82 -0.88
C ILE A 129 0.18 11.81 -2.37
N ASP A 130 0.97 11.14 -3.21
CA ASP A 130 0.69 11.07 -4.64
C ASP A 130 -0.64 10.35 -4.94
N GLU A 131 -0.92 9.26 -4.22
CA GLU A 131 -2.17 8.52 -4.36
C GLU A 131 -3.38 9.32 -3.82
N TYR A 132 -3.24 10.03 -2.70
CA TYR A 132 -4.27 10.95 -2.19
C TYR A 132 -4.53 12.10 -3.17
N ARG A 133 -3.50 12.72 -3.74
CA ARG A 133 -3.65 13.75 -4.80
C ARG A 133 -4.36 13.20 -6.02
N TYR A 134 -4.12 11.93 -6.38
CA TYR A 134 -4.87 11.27 -7.43
C TYR A 134 -6.35 11.10 -7.04
N CYS A 135 -6.64 10.65 -5.82
CA CYS A 135 -8.01 10.54 -5.31
C CYS A 135 -8.72 11.90 -5.30
N GLN A 136 -8.03 13.00 -4.96
CA GLN A 136 -8.58 14.36 -5.00
C GLN A 136 -9.04 14.76 -6.41
N LYS A 137 -8.35 14.29 -7.45
CA LYS A 137 -8.79 14.53 -8.84
C LYS A 137 -10.06 13.77 -9.18
N LEU A 138 -10.28 12.60 -8.57
CA LEU A 138 -11.50 11.80 -8.75
C LEU A 138 -12.69 12.36 -7.94
N ILE A 139 -12.43 12.86 -6.72
CA ILE A 139 -13.42 13.43 -5.83
C ILE A 139 -12.94 14.81 -5.32
N PRO A 140 -13.12 15.89 -6.10
CA PRO A 140 -12.55 17.20 -5.78
C PRO A 140 -13.17 17.88 -4.55
N ASP A 141 -14.37 17.48 -4.16
CA ASP A 141 -15.14 18.11 -3.07
C ASP A 141 -15.07 17.31 -1.74
N ASP A 142 -14.13 16.37 -1.62
CA ASP A 142 -13.96 15.57 -0.41
C ASP A 142 -13.01 16.26 0.60
N GLY A 143 -13.59 17.02 1.52
CA GLY A 143 -12.83 17.72 2.57
C GLY A 143 -12.06 16.78 3.51
N ALA A 144 -12.49 15.53 3.71
CA ALA A 144 -11.74 14.58 4.52
C ALA A 144 -10.42 14.22 3.82
N LEU A 145 -10.47 14.01 2.50
CA LEU A 145 -9.29 13.74 1.68
C LEU A 145 -8.29 14.90 1.75
N VAL A 146 -8.75 16.14 1.59
CA VAL A 146 -7.90 17.33 1.68
C VAL A 146 -7.27 17.45 3.06
N ALA A 147 -8.02 17.20 4.13
CA ALA A 147 -7.48 17.22 5.49
C ALA A 147 -6.47 16.10 5.75
N ARG A 148 -6.65 14.90 5.17
CA ARG A 148 -5.67 13.79 5.24
C ARG A 148 -4.36 14.13 4.53
N LEU A 149 -4.41 14.84 3.39
CA LEU A 149 -3.20 15.40 2.77
C LEU A 149 -2.48 16.36 3.73
N GLY A 150 -3.23 17.20 4.45
CA GLY A 150 -2.69 18.08 5.49
C GLY A 150 -1.98 17.30 6.61
N GLU A 151 -2.58 16.22 7.11
CA GLU A 151 -1.95 15.33 8.09
C GLU A 151 -0.61 14.75 7.58
N LEU A 152 -0.59 14.24 6.35
CA LEU A 152 0.62 13.69 5.72
C LEU A 152 1.74 14.72 5.57
N TYR A 153 1.42 15.95 5.16
CA TYR A 153 2.41 17.03 5.11
C TYR A 153 2.95 17.35 6.50
N GLY A 154 2.12 17.30 7.54
CA GLY A 154 2.55 17.50 8.92
C GLY A 154 3.55 16.43 9.36
N VAL A 155 3.29 15.15 9.04
CA VAL A 155 4.22 14.04 9.31
C VAL A 155 5.56 14.22 8.60
N MET A 156 5.56 14.80 7.39
CA MET A 156 6.78 15.12 6.64
C MET A 156 7.44 16.45 7.08
N ASN A 157 7.03 17.05 8.21
CA ASN A 157 7.50 18.35 8.70
C ASN A 157 7.25 19.53 7.73
N ARG A 158 6.31 19.40 6.80
CA ARG A 158 5.88 20.45 5.86
C ARG A 158 4.72 21.25 6.46
N ASN A 159 4.97 21.84 7.62
CA ASN A 159 3.92 22.38 8.51
C ASN A 159 3.08 23.50 7.88
N ALA A 160 3.66 24.35 7.03
CA ALA A 160 2.91 25.40 6.35
C ALA A 160 1.83 24.82 5.43
N GLU A 161 2.21 23.87 4.57
CA GLU A 161 1.29 23.18 3.66
C GLU A 161 0.26 22.35 4.44
N ALA A 162 0.69 21.72 5.52
CA ALA A 162 -0.18 20.96 6.41
C ALA A 162 -1.31 21.82 7.00
N VAL A 163 -0.96 23.01 7.52
CA VAL A 163 -1.91 23.97 8.08
C VAL A 163 -2.91 24.43 7.02
N ASP A 164 -2.44 24.77 5.82
CA ASP A 164 -3.32 25.23 4.73
C ASP A 164 -4.31 24.15 4.31
N HIS A 165 -3.85 22.91 4.10
CA HIS A 165 -4.71 21.79 3.73
C HIS A 165 -5.68 21.38 4.84
N LEU A 166 -5.25 21.39 6.11
CA LEU A 166 -6.15 21.12 7.24
C LEU A 166 -7.26 22.18 7.34
N ARG A 167 -6.91 23.47 7.19
CA ARG A 167 -7.91 24.55 7.19
C ARG A 167 -8.91 24.40 6.05
N GLN A 168 -8.42 24.11 4.84
CA GLN A 168 -9.26 23.89 3.68
C GLN A 168 -10.19 22.69 3.89
N GLY A 169 -9.65 21.54 4.27
CA GLY A 169 -10.41 20.31 4.47
C GLY A 169 -11.46 20.43 5.57
N ILE A 170 -11.15 21.08 6.70
CA ILE A 170 -12.14 21.34 7.76
C ILE A 170 -13.26 22.26 7.25
N ALA A 171 -12.93 23.30 6.48
CA ALA A 171 -13.94 24.18 5.91
C ALA A 171 -14.87 23.45 4.92
N GLU A 172 -14.32 22.58 4.08
CA GLU A 172 -15.08 21.74 3.15
C GLU A 172 -15.97 20.72 3.89
N LEU A 173 -15.45 20.07 4.95
CA LEU A 173 -16.23 19.17 5.80
C LEU A 173 -17.41 19.89 6.48
N MET A 174 -17.17 21.10 6.98
CA MET A 174 -18.22 21.95 7.56
C MET A 174 -19.30 22.27 6.53
N GLN A 175 -18.91 22.60 5.30
CA GLN A 175 -19.82 22.93 4.20
C GLN A 175 -20.64 21.72 3.75
N ALA A 176 -20.02 20.53 3.69
CA ALA A 176 -20.68 19.27 3.34
C ALA A 176 -21.52 18.68 4.48
N HIS A 177 -21.53 19.30 5.67
CA HIS A 177 -22.13 18.76 6.89
C HIS A 177 -21.58 17.39 7.31
N HIS A 178 -20.34 17.10 6.92
CA HIS A 178 -19.62 15.87 7.28
C HIS A 178 -18.86 16.09 8.59
N PHE A 179 -19.60 16.20 9.68
CA PHE A 179 -19.02 16.64 10.93
C PHE A 179 -18.10 15.61 11.59
N GLY A 180 -18.22 14.32 11.26
CA GLY A 180 -17.62 13.19 12.00
C GLY A 180 -16.11 13.24 12.22
N ASP A 181 -15.36 13.92 11.34
CA ASP A 181 -13.89 13.98 11.41
C ASP A 181 -13.35 15.36 11.84
N ILE A 182 -14.21 16.33 12.13
CA ILE A 182 -13.80 17.72 12.34
C ILE A 182 -12.97 17.89 13.60
N ALA A 183 -13.38 17.26 14.72
CA ALA A 183 -12.62 17.34 15.96
C ALA A 183 -11.22 16.74 15.82
N PHE A 184 -11.11 15.61 15.11
CA PHE A 184 -9.83 14.97 14.81
C PHE A 184 -8.91 15.91 14.03
N PHE A 185 -9.37 16.52 12.94
CA PHE A 185 -8.55 17.42 12.14
C PHE A 185 -8.26 18.75 12.86
N CYS A 186 -9.17 19.26 13.68
CA CYS A 186 -8.92 20.42 14.54
C CYS A 186 -7.79 20.14 15.53
N HIS A 187 -7.75 18.93 16.11
CA HIS A 187 -6.66 18.51 16.99
C HIS A 187 -5.31 18.51 16.26
N LYS A 188 -5.27 17.98 15.04
CA LYS A 188 -4.05 18.04 14.20
C LYS A 188 -3.64 19.48 13.88
N LEU A 189 -4.60 20.34 13.59
CA LEU A 189 -4.33 21.74 13.27
C LEU A 189 -3.75 22.50 14.47
N ILE A 190 -4.25 22.29 15.69
CA ILE A 190 -3.72 22.97 16.89
C ILE A 190 -2.32 22.46 17.29
N GLU A 191 -2.02 21.19 17.00
CA GLU A 191 -0.68 20.62 17.19
C GLU A 191 0.35 21.38 16.33
N LEU A 192 0.01 21.64 15.06
CA LEU A 192 0.89 22.29 14.08
C LEU A 192 0.90 23.81 14.18
N SER A 193 -0.25 24.43 14.53
CA SER A 193 -0.41 25.88 14.60
C SER A 193 -1.31 26.29 15.77
N PRO A 194 -0.71 26.59 16.95
CA PRO A 194 -1.43 27.14 18.09
C PRO A 194 -2.26 28.40 17.76
N GLN A 195 -1.84 29.18 16.77
CA GLN A 195 -2.52 30.40 16.32
C GLN A 195 -3.87 30.11 15.65
N ALA A 196 -4.14 28.86 15.27
CA ALA A 196 -5.43 28.44 14.71
C ALA A 196 -6.51 28.23 15.78
N ALA A 197 -6.22 28.42 17.07
CA ALA A 197 -7.18 28.20 18.17
C ALA A 197 -8.52 28.93 17.96
N THR A 198 -8.48 30.19 17.52
CA THR A 198 -9.69 30.99 17.27
C THR A 198 -10.52 30.45 16.10
N ASP A 199 -9.87 29.97 15.04
CA ASP A 199 -10.56 29.35 13.89
C ASP A 199 -11.24 28.04 14.32
N ILE A 200 -10.50 27.21 15.06
CA ILE A 200 -10.97 25.93 15.59
C ILE A 200 -12.17 26.14 16.51
N GLN A 201 -12.08 27.10 17.44
CA GLN A 201 -13.16 27.44 18.35
C GLN A 201 -14.43 27.81 17.57
N ARG A 202 -14.31 28.56 16.47
CA ARG A 202 -15.44 28.92 15.61
C ARG A 202 -16.06 27.67 14.97
N TRP A 203 -15.26 26.79 14.38
CA TRP A 203 -15.76 25.56 13.75
C TRP A 203 -16.42 24.64 14.76
N VAL A 204 -15.73 24.32 15.84
CA VAL A 204 -16.24 23.43 16.89
C VAL A 204 -17.49 24.04 17.54
N GLY A 205 -17.52 25.34 17.81
CA GLY A 205 -18.70 26.02 18.35
C GLY A 205 -19.93 25.94 17.45
N SER A 206 -19.74 25.76 16.13
CA SER A 206 -20.82 25.62 15.15
C SER A 206 -21.29 24.19 14.90
N LEU A 207 -20.65 23.18 15.50
CA LEU A 207 -21.08 21.79 15.37
C LEU A 207 -22.47 21.58 15.99
N PRO A 208 -23.35 20.75 15.39
CA PRO A 208 -24.58 20.29 16.03
C PRO A 208 -24.29 19.45 17.28
N ASP A 209 -25.21 19.45 18.25
CA ASP A 209 -25.07 18.68 19.49
C ASP A 209 -24.87 17.18 19.25
N GLU A 210 -25.53 16.61 18.23
CA GLU A 210 -25.37 15.20 17.87
C GLU A 210 -23.95 14.88 17.37
N ALA A 211 -23.37 15.77 16.56
CA ALA A 211 -21.99 15.62 16.08
C ALA A 211 -20.97 15.81 17.21
N MET A 212 -21.20 16.76 18.10
CA MET A 212 -20.38 16.93 19.31
C MET A 212 -20.43 15.69 20.19
N GLN A 213 -21.61 15.10 20.35
CA GLN A 213 -21.79 13.91 21.17
C GLN A 213 -21.05 12.69 20.58
N GLN A 214 -21.07 12.55 19.26
CA GLN A 214 -20.32 11.49 18.56
C GLN A 214 -18.80 11.66 18.69
N GLN A 215 -18.31 12.91 18.76
CA GLN A 215 -16.88 13.25 18.83
C GLN A 215 -16.43 13.71 20.23
N ARG A 216 -17.16 13.33 21.29
CA ARG A 216 -16.92 13.85 22.64
C ARG A 216 -15.49 13.58 23.11
N ASN A 217 -14.95 12.41 22.79
CA ASN A 217 -13.60 12.02 23.22
C ASN A 217 -12.52 12.86 22.51
N GLU A 218 -12.67 13.05 21.21
CA GLU A 218 -11.76 13.85 20.37
C GLU A 218 -11.82 15.33 20.78
N LEU A 219 -13.02 15.84 21.09
CA LEU A 219 -13.21 17.21 21.56
C LEU A 219 -12.60 17.44 22.94
N ASN A 220 -12.72 16.48 23.86
CA ASN A 220 -12.04 16.55 25.16
C ASN A 220 -10.51 16.58 24.99
N ALA A 221 -9.96 15.70 24.14
CA ALA A 221 -8.52 15.71 23.84
C ALA A 221 -8.06 17.02 23.20
N LEU A 222 -8.88 17.63 22.36
CA LEU A 222 -8.63 18.95 21.78
C LEU A 222 -8.59 20.04 22.86
N ILE A 223 -9.55 20.06 23.80
CA ILE A 223 -9.58 21.03 24.90
C ILE A 223 -8.35 20.88 25.79
N GLU A 224 -7.96 19.66 26.15
CA GLU A 224 -6.74 19.38 26.92
C GLU A 224 -5.49 19.92 26.19
N SER A 225 -5.36 19.64 24.89
CA SER A 225 -4.24 20.12 24.07
C SER A 225 -4.14 21.65 24.02
N VAL A 226 -5.28 22.35 24.00
CA VAL A 226 -5.35 23.81 24.06
C VAL A 226 -4.87 24.34 25.42
N TYR A 227 -5.33 23.73 26.52
CA TYR A 227 -4.93 24.12 27.87
C TYR A 227 -3.44 23.87 28.12
N ASP A 228 -2.90 22.73 27.67
CA ASP A 228 -1.47 22.41 27.77
C ASP A 228 -0.59 23.42 27.02
N LYS A 229 -1.10 24.02 25.94
CA LYS A 229 -0.43 25.06 25.17
C LYS A 229 -0.63 26.48 25.74
N GLY A 230 -1.37 26.64 26.84
CA GLY A 230 -1.64 27.92 27.48
C GLY A 230 -2.50 28.87 26.65
N LEU A 231 -3.37 28.33 25.80
CA LEU A 231 -4.20 29.08 24.85
C LEU A 231 -5.60 29.41 25.41
N ASP A 232 -5.77 29.42 26.73
CA ASP A 232 -7.07 29.69 27.36
C ASP A 232 -7.41 31.18 27.29
N ASP A 233 -8.40 31.51 26.47
CA ASP A 233 -9.02 32.83 26.38
C ASP A 233 -10.41 32.87 27.06
N GLY A 234 -10.76 31.83 27.82
CA GLY A 234 -12.05 31.65 28.48
C GLY A 234 -13.13 31.08 27.57
N HIS A 235 -12.97 31.06 26.25
CA HIS A 235 -13.99 30.51 25.35
C HIS A 235 -14.05 28.99 25.36
N TRP A 236 -12.92 28.32 25.62
CA TRP A 236 -12.86 26.86 25.73
C TRP A 236 -13.69 26.32 26.89
N SER A 237 -13.81 27.08 27.99
CA SER A 237 -14.74 26.76 29.09
C SER A 237 -16.20 26.70 28.64
N THR A 238 -16.60 27.49 27.63
CA THR A 238 -17.97 27.45 27.08
C THR A 238 -18.21 26.15 26.33
N LEU A 239 -17.22 25.69 25.56
CA LEU A 239 -17.28 24.41 24.87
C LEU A 239 -17.33 23.25 25.87
N GLU A 240 -16.49 23.29 26.89
CA GLU A 240 -16.46 22.28 27.97
C GLU A 240 -17.81 22.18 28.69
N ASN A 241 -18.41 23.32 29.05
CA ASN A 241 -19.75 23.36 29.65
C ASN A 241 -20.82 22.81 28.72
N ARG A 242 -20.74 23.11 27.41
CA ARG A 242 -21.67 22.56 26.41
C ARG A 242 -21.52 21.05 26.29
N LEU A 243 -20.29 20.54 26.21
CA LEU A 243 -20.01 19.11 26.19
C LEU A 243 -20.52 18.41 27.45
N ALA A 244 -20.31 18.99 28.63
CA ALA A 244 -20.80 18.45 29.90
C ALA A 244 -22.34 18.40 29.99
N ALA A 245 -23.04 19.33 29.33
CA ALA A 245 -24.50 19.36 29.29
C ALA A 245 -25.12 18.33 28.33
N LEU A 246 -24.36 17.75 27.40
CA LEU A 246 -24.86 16.72 26.49
C LEU A 246 -25.13 15.40 27.25
N PRO A 247 -26.20 14.66 26.89
CA PRO A 247 -26.51 13.39 27.53
C PRO A 247 -25.34 12.41 27.36
N GLU A 248 -25.00 11.63 28.38
CA GLU A 248 -23.97 10.59 28.22
C GLU A 248 -24.39 9.59 27.13
N VAL A 249 -23.52 9.38 26.14
CA VAL A 249 -23.65 8.21 25.27
C VAL A 249 -23.36 7.02 26.15
N LYS A 250 -24.41 6.25 26.48
CA LYS A 250 -24.18 4.93 27.02
C LYS A 250 -23.31 4.21 26.01
N PRO A 251 -22.10 3.75 26.38
CA PRO A 251 -21.26 3.02 25.46
C PRO A 251 -22.14 1.91 24.90
N VAL A 252 -22.34 1.93 23.58
CA VAL A 252 -22.93 0.77 22.92
C VAL A 252 -21.99 -0.35 23.34
N PRO A 253 -22.47 -1.40 24.05
CA PRO A 253 -21.59 -2.46 24.48
C PRO A 253 -20.91 -2.97 23.23
N HIS A 254 -19.63 -2.60 23.06
CA HIS A 254 -18.79 -3.26 22.09
C HIS A 254 -18.93 -4.71 22.46
N VAL A 255 -19.44 -5.51 21.52
CA VAL A 255 -19.49 -6.97 21.69
C VAL A 255 -18.07 -7.31 22.07
N ALA A 256 -17.85 -7.61 23.35
CA ALA A 256 -16.51 -7.80 23.89
C ALA A 256 -15.89 -8.83 22.97
N ALA A 257 -14.77 -8.46 22.33
CA ALA A 257 -13.99 -9.41 21.59
C ALA A 257 -13.81 -10.57 22.56
N VAL A 258 -14.44 -11.71 22.24
CA VAL A 258 -14.27 -12.90 23.04
C VAL A 258 -12.80 -13.21 22.84
N ASP A 259 -11.99 -12.87 23.84
CA ASP A 259 -10.61 -13.31 23.94
C ASP A 259 -10.67 -14.84 24.01
N THR A 260 -10.70 -15.47 22.84
CA THR A 260 -10.44 -16.89 22.71
C THR A 260 -8.95 -17.03 22.97
N GLU A 261 -8.60 -17.27 24.24
CA GLU A 261 -7.31 -17.87 24.56
C GLU A 261 -7.12 -19.08 23.63
N PRO A 262 -5.99 -19.19 22.90
CA PRO A 262 -5.73 -20.35 22.08
C PRO A 262 -5.59 -21.57 23.00
N ASP A 263 -6.59 -22.44 22.96
CA ASP A 263 -6.63 -23.70 23.71
C ASP A 263 -5.44 -24.57 23.27
N ALA A 264 -4.40 -24.57 24.10
CA ALA A 264 -3.14 -25.27 23.87
C ALA A 264 -3.24 -26.74 24.27
N THR A 265 -4.17 -27.48 23.67
CA THR A 265 -4.20 -28.95 23.79
C THR A 265 -4.61 -29.59 22.48
N ASP A 266 -3.62 -29.88 21.64
CA ASP A 266 -3.65 -31.12 20.85
C ASP A 266 -2.28 -31.40 20.24
N HIS A 267 -1.53 -32.38 20.78
CA HIS A 267 -0.63 -33.30 20.07
C HIS A 267 0.04 -34.27 21.07
N ALA A 268 -0.59 -35.42 21.29
CA ALA A 268 0.10 -36.66 21.62
C ALA A 268 -0.82 -37.87 21.31
N MET A 269 -0.91 -38.26 20.04
CA MET A 269 -1.37 -39.60 19.68
C MET A 269 -0.22 -40.59 19.93
N HIS A 270 -0.30 -41.36 21.00
CA HIS A 270 0.36 -42.66 21.10
C HIS A 270 -0.68 -43.76 21.28
N VAL A 271 -0.63 -44.71 20.33
CA VAL A 271 -1.32 -45.98 20.32
C VAL A 271 -0.58 -46.93 21.28
N GLU A 272 -1.26 -47.47 22.28
CA GLU A 272 -1.26 -48.90 22.62
C GLU A 272 -2.32 -49.24 23.70
N GLU A 273 -2.91 -50.43 23.54
CA GLU A 273 -4.08 -50.99 24.23
C GLU A 273 -3.62 -51.97 25.36
N PRO A 274 -4.50 -52.70 26.07
CA PRO A 274 -5.15 -52.33 27.32
C PRO A 274 -4.72 -53.17 28.55
N ALA A 275 -5.00 -52.67 29.77
CA ALA A 275 -5.12 -53.53 30.96
C ALA A 275 -6.15 -52.98 31.95
N ALA A 276 -6.89 -53.91 32.54
CA ALA A 276 -8.11 -53.71 33.31
C ALA A 276 -7.89 -53.30 34.78
N SER A 277 -8.99 -52.82 35.36
CA SER A 277 -9.46 -52.97 36.75
C SER A 277 -9.06 -51.95 37.84
N SER A 278 -10.09 -51.19 38.26
CA SER A 278 -10.62 -51.05 39.64
C SER A 278 -9.80 -50.33 40.73
N SER A 279 -10.27 -49.16 41.15
CA SER A 279 -10.67 -48.78 42.55
C SER A 279 -11.00 -47.27 42.58
N LEU A 280 -12.18 -46.81 43.01
CA LEU A 280 -12.75 -46.64 44.35
C LEU A 280 -12.18 -45.45 45.15
N ALA A 281 -13.04 -44.42 45.32
CA ALA A 281 -13.06 -43.37 46.37
C ALA A 281 -11.88 -42.36 46.35
N GLU A 282 -11.96 -41.11 46.79
CA GLU A 282 -12.77 -40.46 47.84
C GLU A 282 -13.07 -38.98 47.51
N HIS A 283 -14.06 -38.45 48.21
CA HIS A 283 -14.35 -37.03 48.40
C HIS A 283 -13.15 -36.26 48.97
N GLU A 284 -12.82 -35.11 48.38
CA GLU A 284 -12.19 -34.03 49.14
C GLU A 284 -12.75 -32.67 48.70
N SER A 285 -13.39 -32.02 49.66
CA SER A 285 -13.87 -30.65 49.65
C SER A 285 -12.70 -29.67 49.68
N VAL A 286 -12.64 -28.75 48.72
CA VAL A 286 -11.71 -27.62 48.75
C VAL A 286 -12.51 -26.32 48.68
N GLU A 287 -12.17 -25.43 49.61
CA GLU A 287 -12.75 -24.13 49.91
C GLU A 287 -12.67 -23.16 48.73
N GLU A 288 -13.77 -22.41 48.52
CA GLU A 288 -13.83 -21.24 47.64
C GLU A 288 -13.10 -20.05 48.27
N PRO A 289 -12.21 -19.34 47.55
CA PRO A 289 -11.83 -17.98 47.91
C PRO A 289 -12.65 -16.94 47.14
N GLU A 290 -13.09 -15.91 47.86
CA GLU A 290 -13.87 -14.77 47.35
C GLU A 290 -13.14 -13.95 46.26
N PRO A 291 -13.88 -13.34 45.31
CA PRO A 291 -13.28 -12.53 44.27
C PRO A 291 -12.93 -11.11 44.75
N VAL A 292 -11.63 -10.79 44.67
CA VAL A 292 -11.09 -9.43 44.76
C VAL A 292 -11.41 -8.69 43.46
N TRP A 293 -12.31 -7.71 43.52
CA TRP A 293 -12.59 -6.79 42.42
C TRP A 293 -11.47 -5.76 42.27
N GLY A 294 -10.51 -6.05 41.39
CA GLY A 294 -9.52 -5.09 40.90
C GLY A 294 -9.75 -4.78 39.43
N SER A 295 -10.55 -3.75 39.12
CA SER A 295 -10.80 -3.32 37.75
C SER A 295 -9.57 -2.57 37.20
N LYS A 296 -8.69 -3.28 36.50
CA LYS A 296 -7.78 -2.70 35.52
C LYS A 296 -8.50 -2.65 34.18
N THR A 297 -9.09 -1.51 33.84
CA THR A 297 -9.51 -1.23 32.46
C THR A 297 -8.28 -0.84 31.66
N GLY A 298 -7.74 -1.78 30.87
CA GLY A 298 -6.74 -1.50 29.85
C GLY A 298 -7.39 -0.70 28.73
N ASN A 299 -6.99 0.56 28.60
CA ASN A 299 -7.29 1.39 27.44
C ASN A 299 -6.51 0.82 26.24
N VAL A 300 -7.22 0.34 25.22
CA VAL A 300 -6.62 -0.03 23.93
C VAL A 300 -6.24 1.28 23.22
N GLN A 301 -5.03 1.75 23.46
CA GLN A 301 -4.37 2.77 22.64
C GLN A 301 -4.04 2.15 21.27
N ILE A 302 -4.94 2.31 20.31
CA ILE A 302 -4.63 2.06 18.91
C ILE A 302 -3.64 3.15 18.46
N GLY A 303 -2.37 2.75 18.29
CA GLY A 303 -1.45 3.36 17.32
C GLY A 303 -0.82 4.73 17.62
N ARG A 304 -0.71 5.19 18.87
CA ARG A 304 -0.08 6.51 19.18
C ARG A 304 1.46 6.51 19.30
N ASN A 305 2.13 5.36 19.53
CA ASN A 305 3.53 5.36 20.00
C ASN A 305 4.58 4.72 19.09
N ALA A 306 4.27 4.36 17.83
CA ALA A 306 5.25 3.73 16.94
C ALA A 306 6.23 4.70 16.22
N TRP A 307 6.10 6.01 16.41
CA TRP A 307 6.73 7.00 15.52
C TRP A 307 7.91 7.79 16.12
N ALA A 308 8.27 7.54 17.37
CA ALA A 308 9.41 8.22 17.99
C ALA A 308 10.77 7.82 17.38
N ASP A 309 10.87 6.67 16.71
CA ASP A 309 12.14 6.13 16.21
C ASP A 309 12.44 6.43 14.72
N VAL A 310 11.48 6.96 13.96
CA VAL A 310 11.65 7.26 12.50
C VAL A 310 12.11 8.72 12.25
N ALA A 311 12.16 9.56 13.28
CA ALA A 311 12.45 10.99 13.16
C ALA A 311 13.93 11.35 12.84
N ASN A 312 14.79 10.37 12.54
CA ASN A 312 16.22 10.56 12.29
C ASN A 312 16.65 10.40 10.81
N VAL A 313 15.73 10.40 9.85
CA VAL A 313 16.08 10.46 8.43
C VAL A 313 16.24 11.94 8.03
N GLU A 314 17.45 12.35 7.63
CA GLU A 314 17.69 13.68 7.09
C GLU A 314 16.76 13.93 5.87
N PRO A 315 16.04 15.05 5.81
CA PRO A 315 15.18 15.35 4.67
C PRO A 315 16.03 15.52 3.41
N ALA A 316 15.52 15.01 2.28
CA ALA A 316 16.10 15.22 0.97
C ALA A 316 16.31 16.73 0.72
N SER A 317 17.40 17.07 0.04
CA SER A 317 17.75 18.46 -0.22
C SER A 317 16.71 19.16 -1.11
N GLU A 318 16.53 20.47 -0.94
CA GLU A 318 15.58 21.26 -1.73
C GLU A 318 15.84 21.16 -3.25
N ASP A 319 17.09 20.91 -3.64
CA ASP A 319 17.51 20.70 -5.04
C ASP A 319 17.13 19.31 -5.58
N GLU A 320 17.17 18.25 -4.77
CA GLU A 320 16.64 16.93 -5.15
C GLU A 320 15.12 16.97 -5.34
N MET A 321 14.42 17.73 -4.50
CA MET A 321 12.97 17.92 -4.62
C MET A 321 12.57 18.73 -5.87
N ARG A 322 13.42 19.68 -6.29
CA ARG A 322 13.19 20.47 -7.52
C ARG A 322 13.34 19.64 -8.80
N MET A 323 14.21 18.62 -8.78
CA MET A 323 14.38 17.72 -9.93
C MET A 323 13.23 16.72 -10.09
N LEU A 324 12.58 16.29 -8.99
CA LEU A 324 11.49 15.33 -9.03
C LEU A 324 10.14 15.92 -9.44
N LEU A 325 9.91 17.22 -9.20
CA LEU A 325 8.58 17.84 -9.39
C LEU A 325 8.41 18.63 -10.69
N GLY A 326 9.48 18.84 -11.47
CA GLY A 326 9.45 19.64 -12.69
C GLY A 326 9.03 21.11 -12.45
N PRO A 327 9.26 22.02 -13.42
CA PRO A 327 8.90 23.42 -13.25
C PRO A 327 7.37 23.59 -13.27
N ALA A 328 6.80 23.94 -12.11
CA ALA A 328 5.42 24.39 -12.00
C ALA A 328 5.22 25.66 -12.86
N ALA A 329 4.28 25.59 -13.79
CA ALA A 329 3.94 26.68 -14.70
C ALA A 329 3.28 27.84 -13.94
N HIS A 330 4.06 28.83 -13.55
CA HIS A 330 3.56 30.19 -13.34
C HIS A 330 3.59 30.92 -14.69
N HIS A 331 2.47 30.93 -15.42
CA HIS A 331 2.08 32.03 -16.33
C HIS A 331 0.65 31.82 -16.83
N ALA A 332 -0.30 32.57 -16.27
CA ALA A 332 -1.59 32.83 -16.88
C ALA A 332 -2.15 34.17 -16.37
N ALA A 333 -1.61 35.26 -16.90
CA ALA A 333 -2.30 36.54 -17.06
C ALA A 333 -1.46 37.41 -18.01
N ASP A 334 -2.12 38.10 -18.92
CA ASP A 334 -1.61 39.05 -19.92
C ASP A 334 -1.02 38.47 -21.21
N ALA A 335 -1.87 38.33 -22.23
CA ALA A 335 -1.76 39.12 -23.47
C ALA A 335 -2.84 38.70 -24.48
N ALA A 336 -3.72 39.64 -24.81
CA ALA A 336 -4.59 39.60 -25.97
C ALA A 336 -3.90 40.32 -27.15
N ALA A 337 -4.33 39.92 -28.36
CA ALA A 337 -4.01 40.49 -29.67
C ALA A 337 -2.59 40.21 -30.22
N ASP A 338 -2.49 39.30 -31.18
CA ASP A 338 -2.42 39.72 -32.59
C ASP A 338 -2.57 38.54 -33.55
N THR A 339 -3.34 38.79 -34.60
CA THR A 339 -3.62 37.91 -35.73
C THR A 339 -2.63 38.20 -36.86
N GLU A 340 -1.79 37.24 -37.24
CA GLU A 340 -1.12 37.27 -38.54
C GLU A 340 -1.06 35.90 -39.21
N ASP A 341 -1.38 35.96 -40.51
CA ASP A 341 -1.33 34.94 -41.55
C ASP A 341 -0.02 34.15 -41.61
N VAL A 342 -0.11 32.82 -41.68
CA VAL A 342 0.99 32.00 -42.21
C VAL A 342 0.47 31.01 -43.26
N LYS A 343 1.07 31.19 -44.43
CA LYS A 343 0.90 30.47 -45.70
C LYS A 343 1.06 28.95 -45.58
N GLU A 344 0.15 28.27 -46.26
CA GLU A 344 0.28 26.89 -46.73
C GLU A 344 1.59 26.68 -47.51
N THR A 345 2.31 25.59 -47.18
CA THR A 345 3.36 25.02 -48.04
C THR A 345 3.04 23.53 -48.25
N PRO A 346 3.12 22.99 -49.47
CA PRO A 346 2.52 21.71 -49.82
C PRO A 346 3.46 20.51 -49.59
N ALA A 347 2.81 19.34 -49.53
CA ALA A 347 3.35 18.00 -49.38
C ALA A 347 4.41 17.62 -50.43
N PRO A 348 5.39 16.76 -50.08
CA PRO A 348 6.29 16.18 -51.06
C PRO A 348 5.68 14.95 -51.76
N GLU A 349 5.92 14.98 -53.06
CA GLU A 349 5.56 14.12 -54.16
C GLU A 349 6.18 12.72 -54.05
N GLN A 350 5.35 11.69 -54.23
CA GLN A 350 5.77 10.29 -54.37
C GLN A 350 6.28 10.04 -55.79
N ALA A 351 7.46 9.44 -55.92
CA ALA A 351 7.99 8.92 -57.17
C ALA A 351 8.40 7.42 -57.03
N PRO A 352 8.42 6.66 -58.13
CA PRO A 352 8.04 5.26 -58.13
C PRO A 352 9.19 4.25 -58.09
N ALA A 353 8.78 3.00 -57.83
CA ALA A 353 9.54 1.77 -57.76
C ALA A 353 10.47 1.50 -58.96
N ALA A 354 11.67 1.00 -58.65
CA ALA A 354 12.53 0.28 -59.59
C ALA A 354 12.86 -1.11 -59.02
N ALA A 355 12.43 -2.14 -59.74
CA ALA A 355 12.72 -3.53 -59.49
C ALA A 355 14.15 -3.86 -59.96
N ALA A 356 14.93 -4.53 -59.10
CA ALA A 356 16.12 -5.26 -59.51
C ALA A 356 16.15 -6.61 -58.77
N SER A 357 15.99 -7.67 -59.55
CA SER A 357 16.03 -9.06 -59.13
C SER A 357 17.47 -9.56 -59.22
N THR A 358 18.06 -9.99 -58.10
CA THR A 358 19.32 -10.73 -58.07
C THR A 358 19.15 -11.95 -57.17
N ASN A 359 19.15 -13.12 -57.81
CA ASN A 359 19.22 -14.44 -57.18
C ASN A 359 20.55 -14.59 -56.43
N GLY A 360 20.48 -14.69 -55.10
CA GLY A 360 21.59 -15.02 -54.22
C GLY A 360 21.15 -16.09 -53.21
N VAL A 361 21.96 -17.14 -53.10
CA VAL A 361 21.74 -18.36 -52.31
C VAL A 361 21.49 -18.03 -50.83
N ALA A 362 20.29 -18.37 -50.35
CA ALA A 362 19.86 -18.11 -48.98
C ALA A 362 20.50 -19.10 -47.99
N ALA A 363 21.41 -18.60 -47.16
CA ALA A 363 21.64 -19.16 -45.84
C ALA A 363 20.35 -18.99 -45.02
N GLN A 364 19.88 -20.05 -44.37
CA GLN A 364 18.70 -20.01 -43.51
C GLN A 364 18.95 -19.02 -42.36
N ALA A 365 18.38 -17.83 -42.49
CA ALA A 365 18.28 -16.87 -41.40
C ALA A 365 17.44 -17.49 -40.27
N PRO A 366 17.85 -17.35 -39.00
CA PRO A 366 17.05 -17.82 -37.87
C PRO A 366 15.67 -17.15 -37.95
N ALA A 367 14.63 -17.98 -37.91
CA ALA A 367 13.24 -17.55 -37.98
C ALA A 367 13.01 -16.39 -37.01
N ALA A 368 12.65 -15.22 -37.53
CA ALA A 368 12.37 -14.03 -36.74
C ALA A 368 11.36 -14.38 -35.65
N ARG A 369 11.79 -14.34 -34.39
CA ARG A 369 10.92 -14.47 -33.23
C ARG A 369 9.79 -13.45 -33.40
N ALA A 370 8.54 -13.91 -33.33
CA ALA A 370 7.39 -13.02 -33.31
C ALA A 370 7.63 -11.93 -32.25
N PRO A 371 7.34 -10.65 -32.54
CA PRO A 371 7.56 -9.57 -31.60
C PRO A 371 6.85 -9.89 -30.29
N GLN A 372 7.61 -9.98 -29.20
CA GLN A 372 7.02 -10.13 -27.88
C GLN A 372 6.19 -8.89 -27.59
N PRO A 373 4.99 -9.03 -26.98
CA PRO A 373 4.22 -7.88 -26.53
C PRO A 373 5.10 -7.03 -25.61
N PRO A 374 5.01 -5.68 -25.69
CA PRO A 374 5.82 -4.80 -24.85
C PRO A 374 5.60 -5.17 -23.38
N ALA A 375 6.71 -5.33 -22.64
CA ALA A 375 6.65 -5.55 -21.21
C ALA A 375 5.86 -4.40 -20.57
N GLN A 376 4.88 -4.73 -19.72
CA GLN A 376 4.14 -3.72 -18.99
C GLN A 376 5.08 -3.15 -17.92
N SER A 377 5.43 -1.88 -18.05
CA SER A 377 6.26 -1.22 -17.05
C SER A 377 5.49 -1.05 -15.74
N LEU A 378 6.18 -1.20 -14.61
CA LEU A 378 5.59 -0.86 -13.32
C LEU A 378 5.25 0.64 -13.31
N PRO A 379 4.10 1.05 -12.75
CA PRO A 379 3.81 2.46 -12.55
C PRO A 379 4.90 3.11 -11.70
N PRO A 380 5.26 4.38 -11.95
CA PRO A 380 6.39 5.03 -11.28
C PRO A 380 6.36 4.93 -9.74
N GLY A 381 5.18 5.12 -9.12
CA GLY A 381 5.04 5.01 -7.67
C GLY A 381 5.28 3.58 -7.15
N LEU A 382 4.74 2.56 -7.84
CA LEU A 382 4.97 1.16 -7.46
C LEU A 382 6.42 0.74 -7.72
N ALA A 383 7.07 1.28 -8.76
CA ALA A 383 8.49 1.06 -9.01
C ALA A 383 9.35 1.68 -7.89
N ALA A 384 9.08 2.94 -7.51
CA ALA A 384 9.77 3.59 -6.40
C ALA A 384 9.57 2.83 -5.07
N PHE A 385 8.35 2.40 -4.77
CA PHE A 385 8.03 1.53 -3.63
C PHE A 385 8.85 0.23 -3.66
N THR A 386 8.79 -0.49 -4.77
CA THR A 386 9.44 -1.80 -4.90
C THR A 386 10.97 -1.65 -4.77
N ARG A 387 11.54 -0.55 -5.26
CA ARG A 387 12.95 -0.22 -5.11
C ARG A 387 13.33 0.04 -3.67
N ARG A 388 12.60 0.92 -2.96
CA ARG A 388 12.85 1.17 -1.54
C ARG A 388 12.75 -0.09 -0.70
N LYS A 389 11.77 -0.94 -0.98
CA LYS A 389 11.64 -2.25 -0.32
C LYS A 389 12.83 -3.16 -0.62
N ALA A 390 13.27 -3.22 -1.87
CA ALA A 390 14.45 -4.00 -2.26
C ALA A 390 15.71 -3.51 -1.54
N ASP A 391 15.94 -2.20 -1.52
CA ASP A 391 17.09 -1.58 -0.85
C ASP A 391 17.05 -1.81 0.67
N ALA A 392 15.88 -1.70 1.29
CA ALA A 392 15.71 -1.97 2.72
C ALA A 392 16.01 -3.43 3.06
N ALA A 393 15.49 -4.39 2.28
CA ALA A 393 15.77 -5.81 2.45
C ALA A 393 17.26 -6.13 2.22
N PHE A 394 17.87 -5.52 1.20
CA PHE A 394 19.29 -5.68 0.88
C PHE A 394 20.17 -5.22 2.05
N ASN A 395 19.91 -4.01 2.57
CA ASN A 395 20.65 -3.45 3.70
C ASN A 395 20.44 -4.24 5.00
N ALA A 396 19.29 -4.92 5.15
CA ALA A 396 19.03 -5.83 6.27
C ALA A 396 19.72 -7.21 6.12
N GLY A 397 20.37 -7.48 4.98
CA GLY A 397 20.97 -8.77 4.65
C GLY A 397 19.96 -9.84 4.21
N ASP A 398 18.70 -9.47 3.98
CA ASP A 398 17.69 -10.36 3.40
C ASP A 398 17.84 -10.37 1.87
N PHE A 399 18.90 -11.04 1.39
CA PHE A 399 19.20 -11.14 -0.03
C PHE A 399 18.09 -11.83 -0.84
N ALA A 400 17.34 -12.76 -0.23
CA ALA A 400 16.24 -13.44 -0.91
C ALA A 400 15.05 -12.50 -1.14
N GLY A 401 14.62 -11.75 -0.11
CA GLY A 401 13.56 -10.76 -0.22
C GLY A 401 13.95 -9.58 -1.13
N ALA A 402 15.21 -9.14 -1.05
CA ALA A 402 15.76 -8.12 -1.94
C ALA A 402 15.77 -8.58 -3.41
N ALA A 403 16.25 -9.80 -3.68
CA ALA A 403 16.27 -10.37 -5.02
C ALA A 403 14.87 -10.39 -5.66
N GLN A 404 13.86 -10.88 -4.93
CA GLN A 404 12.48 -10.91 -5.43
C GLN A 404 11.96 -9.52 -5.81
N SER A 405 12.34 -8.50 -5.05
CA SER A 405 11.91 -7.12 -5.28
C SER A 405 12.64 -6.50 -6.48
N TYR A 406 13.96 -6.65 -6.58
CA TYR A 406 14.72 -6.18 -7.76
C TYR A 406 14.34 -6.93 -9.05
N GLU A 407 14.07 -8.23 -9.00
CA GLU A 407 13.58 -8.99 -10.15
C GLU A 407 12.26 -8.43 -10.69
N ARG A 408 11.36 -7.98 -9.80
CA ARG A 408 10.10 -7.33 -10.21
C ARG A 408 10.35 -6.02 -10.93
N LEU A 409 11.32 -5.22 -10.48
CA LEU A 409 11.72 -4.00 -11.18
C LEU A 409 12.27 -4.30 -12.58
N LEU A 410 13.17 -5.27 -12.68
CA LEU A 410 13.78 -5.62 -13.98
C LEU A 410 12.80 -6.25 -14.99
N LYS A 411 11.63 -6.76 -14.56
CA LYS A 411 10.57 -7.19 -15.47
C LYS A 411 10.01 -6.05 -16.32
N SER A 412 10.12 -4.81 -15.86
CA SER A 412 9.67 -3.61 -16.59
C SER A 412 10.68 -3.08 -17.60
N GLY A 413 11.97 -3.42 -17.43
CA GLY A 413 13.07 -2.95 -18.23
C GLY A 413 14.40 -3.20 -17.54
N PHE A 414 15.48 -3.28 -18.31
CA PHE A 414 16.82 -3.43 -17.73
C PHE A 414 17.32 -2.07 -17.23
N GLU A 415 17.58 -1.97 -15.93
CA GLU A 415 18.12 -0.79 -15.25
C GLU A 415 19.40 -1.21 -14.51
N ALA A 416 20.55 -0.65 -14.88
CA ALA A 416 21.85 -1.10 -14.36
C ALA A 416 22.02 -0.86 -12.84
N ASP A 417 21.41 0.22 -12.33
CA ASP A 417 21.35 0.58 -10.91
C ASP A 417 20.50 -0.41 -10.08
N VAL A 418 19.56 -1.11 -10.70
CA VAL A 418 18.76 -2.18 -10.09
C VAL A 418 19.44 -3.54 -10.26
N ALA A 419 20.05 -3.78 -11.41
CA ALA A 419 20.70 -5.05 -11.73
C ALA A 419 21.99 -5.29 -10.93
N ALA A 420 22.74 -4.25 -10.60
CA ALA A 420 23.96 -4.38 -9.78
C ALA A 420 23.69 -4.94 -8.37
N PRO A 421 22.81 -4.36 -7.53
CA PRO A 421 22.51 -4.95 -6.23
C PRO A 421 21.80 -6.30 -6.33
N LEU A 422 20.99 -6.54 -7.37
CA LEU A 422 20.42 -7.88 -7.62
C LEU A 422 21.50 -8.94 -7.88
N LEU A 423 22.59 -8.58 -8.58
CA LEU A 423 23.72 -9.49 -8.80
C LEU A 423 24.32 -9.92 -7.47
N GLU A 424 24.53 -8.98 -6.55
CA GLU A 424 25.00 -9.27 -5.19
C GLU A 424 24.00 -10.15 -4.43
N CYS A 425 22.69 -9.90 -4.55
CA CYS A 425 21.68 -10.78 -3.96
C CYS A 425 21.76 -12.23 -4.48
N TYR A 426 21.96 -12.42 -5.80
CA TYR A 426 22.09 -13.75 -6.37
C TYR A 426 23.35 -14.47 -5.87
N LEU A 427 24.46 -13.76 -5.73
CA LEU A 427 25.68 -14.33 -5.13
C LEU A 427 25.46 -14.68 -3.66
N GLY A 428 24.82 -13.80 -2.88
CA GLY A 428 24.51 -14.03 -1.46
C GLY A 428 23.49 -15.16 -1.21
N THR A 429 22.68 -15.50 -2.22
CA THR A 429 21.71 -16.62 -2.17
C THR A 429 22.18 -17.85 -2.93
N GLU A 430 23.45 -17.88 -3.37
CA GLU A 430 24.08 -18.98 -4.11
C GLU A 430 23.37 -19.34 -5.44
N ARG A 431 22.67 -18.38 -6.05
CA ARG A 431 22.03 -18.51 -7.37
C ARG A 431 23.02 -18.20 -8.50
N PHE A 432 24.11 -18.97 -8.57
CA PHE A 432 25.27 -18.66 -9.44
C PHE A 432 24.95 -18.65 -10.94
N ASP A 433 24.00 -19.48 -11.40
CA ASP A 433 23.56 -19.50 -12.80
C ASP A 433 22.84 -18.18 -13.17
N ASP A 434 21.96 -17.69 -12.29
CA ASP A 434 21.25 -16.43 -12.47
C ASP A 434 22.21 -15.24 -12.37
N ALA A 435 23.14 -15.27 -11.41
CA ALA A 435 24.22 -14.29 -11.27
C ALA A 435 25.07 -14.22 -12.55
N SER A 436 25.42 -15.37 -13.11
CA SER A 436 26.21 -15.46 -14.34
C SER A 436 25.51 -14.80 -15.52
N ALA A 437 24.23 -15.12 -15.71
CA ALA A 437 23.44 -14.54 -16.78
C ALA A 437 23.26 -13.03 -16.62
N LEU A 438 23.02 -12.56 -15.39
CA LEU A 438 22.83 -11.14 -15.09
C LEU A 438 24.13 -10.34 -15.24
N ALA A 439 25.27 -10.88 -14.80
CA ALA A 439 26.57 -10.21 -14.93
C ALA A 439 26.99 -10.02 -16.38
N LEU A 440 26.70 -10.97 -17.27
CA LEU A 440 26.94 -10.79 -18.71
C LEU A 440 26.10 -9.64 -19.29
N GLN A 441 24.81 -9.57 -18.94
CA GLN A 441 23.93 -8.47 -19.37
C GLN A 441 24.41 -7.12 -18.84
N LEU A 442 24.79 -7.07 -17.56
CA LEU A 442 25.27 -5.87 -16.90
C LEU A 442 26.61 -5.39 -17.48
N ALA A 443 27.53 -6.32 -17.77
CA ALA A 443 28.80 -6.00 -18.40
C ALA A 443 28.62 -5.47 -19.83
N ASP A 444 27.73 -6.07 -20.61
CA ASP A 444 27.42 -5.57 -21.95
C ASP A 444 26.78 -4.18 -21.91
N HIS A 445 25.90 -3.92 -20.94
CA HIS A 445 25.30 -2.61 -20.72
C HIS A 445 26.37 -1.55 -20.36
N TYR A 446 27.25 -1.83 -19.40
CA TYR A 446 28.33 -0.93 -19.02
C TYR A 446 29.33 -0.71 -20.17
N ALA A 447 29.70 -1.76 -20.91
CA ALA A 447 30.59 -1.64 -22.06
C ALA A 447 29.99 -0.76 -23.16
N ALA A 448 28.68 -0.89 -23.44
CA ALA A 448 27.97 -0.04 -24.38
C ALA A 448 27.94 1.43 -23.95
N ALA A 449 27.93 1.70 -22.64
CA ALA A 449 28.05 3.05 -22.07
C ALA A 449 29.51 3.58 -22.03
N GLY A 450 30.50 2.77 -22.43
CA GLY A 450 31.93 3.11 -22.34
C GLY A 450 32.53 2.95 -20.95
N GLU A 451 31.79 2.38 -20.00
CA GLU A 451 32.21 2.14 -18.61
C GLU A 451 32.94 0.78 -18.47
N LEU A 452 34.02 0.58 -19.24
CA LEU A 452 34.73 -0.71 -19.31
C LEU A 452 35.22 -1.21 -17.94
N ASP A 453 35.62 -0.31 -17.04
CA ASP A 453 36.03 -0.67 -15.67
C ASP A 453 34.91 -1.34 -14.87
N ARG A 454 33.68 -0.82 -14.97
CA ARG A 454 32.51 -1.39 -14.30
C ARG A 454 32.08 -2.70 -14.94
N ALA A 455 32.18 -2.78 -16.28
CA ALA A 455 31.90 -4.02 -17.00
C ALA A 455 32.81 -5.17 -16.57
N VAL A 456 34.13 -4.90 -16.48
CA VAL A 456 35.12 -5.86 -15.98
C VAL A 456 34.86 -6.22 -14.52
N ALA A 457 34.58 -5.23 -13.66
CA ALA A 457 34.31 -5.47 -12.25
C ALA A 457 33.08 -6.37 -12.00
N ALA A 458 31.99 -6.17 -12.76
CA ALA A 458 30.79 -6.99 -12.64
C ALA A 458 31.05 -8.47 -12.96
N LEU A 459 31.87 -8.76 -13.99
CA LEU A 459 32.24 -10.13 -14.35
C LEU A 459 33.21 -10.74 -13.33
N ALA A 460 34.19 -9.96 -12.88
CA ALA A 460 35.18 -10.39 -11.89
C ALA A 460 34.50 -10.84 -10.59
N LEU A 461 33.49 -10.08 -10.13
CA LEU A 461 32.70 -10.42 -8.94
C LEU A 461 32.08 -11.82 -9.04
N VAL A 462 31.57 -12.22 -10.21
CA VAL A 462 30.99 -13.55 -10.40
C VAL A 462 32.04 -14.65 -10.53
N LEU A 463 33.17 -14.37 -11.20
CA LEU A 463 34.28 -15.34 -11.36
C LEU A 463 34.89 -15.80 -10.03
N GLU A 464 34.74 -15.03 -8.95
CA GLU A 464 35.14 -15.46 -7.61
C GLU A 464 34.31 -16.66 -7.10
N HIS A 465 33.13 -16.89 -7.68
CA HIS A 465 32.16 -17.89 -7.22
C HIS A 465 31.83 -18.97 -8.26
N THR A 466 32.22 -18.81 -9.53
CA THR A 466 31.90 -19.77 -10.59
C THR A 466 32.96 -19.85 -11.69
N ASP A 467 33.17 -21.07 -12.21
CA ASP A 467 34.08 -21.36 -13.32
C ASP A 467 33.36 -21.27 -14.69
N ASN A 468 32.51 -20.27 -14.89
CA ASN A 468 31.72 -20.13 -16.12
C ASN A 468 32.61 -19.66 -17.29
N PRO A 469 32.87 -20.49 -18.32
CA PRO A 469 33.82 -20.16 -19.40
C PRO A 469 33.35 -18.99 -20.26
N ASP A 470 32.03 -18.73 -20.34
CA ASP A 470 31.51 -17.59 -21.09
C ASP A 470 31.84 -16.27 -20.38
N ILE A 471 31.84 -16.25 -19.05
CA ILE A 471 32.23 -15.09 -18.25
C ILE A 471 33.74 -14.85 -18.34
N GLU A 472 34.56 -15.89 -18.20
CA GLU A 472 36.02 -15.77 -18.32
C GLU A 472 36.44 -15.20 -19.69
N ARG A 473 35.82 -15.72 -20.76
CA ARG A 473 36.06 -15.23 -22.12
C ARG A 473 35.66 -13.76 -22.23
N ARG A 474 34.45 -13.40 -21.81
CA ARG A 474 33.95 -12.02 -21.91
C ARG A 474 34.78 -11.04 -21.07
N HIS A 475 35.21 -11.46 -19.89
CA HIS A 475 36.09 -10.70 -19.01
C HIS A 475 37.44 -10.43 -19.66
N THR A 476 38.05 -11.45 -20.28
CA THR A 476 39.32 -11.32 -21.02
C THR A 476 39.20 -10.38 -22.22
N GLU A 477 38.09 -10.47 -22.97
CA GLU A 477 37.80 -9.56 -24.08
C GLU A 477 37.71 -8.10 -23.64
N LEU A 478 36.97 -7.82 -22.55
CA LEU A 478 36.81 -6.46 -22.03
C LEU A 478 38.11 -5.90 -21.44
N LEU A 479 38.93 -6.74 -20.79
CA LEU A 479 40.27 -6.35 -20.33
C LEU A 479 41.22 -5.98 -21.48
N ALA A 480 41.11 -6.65 -22.63
CA ALA A 480 41.91 -6.31 -23.80
C ALA A 480 41.42 -5.04 -24.53
N ALA A 481 40.15 -4.68 -24.34
CA ALA A 481 39.54 -3.48 -24.91
C ALA A 481 39.80 -2.21 -24.07
N LYS A 482 40.07 -2.37 -22.77
CA LYS A 482 40.48 -1.31 -21.84
C LYS A 482 41.93 -0.90 -22.11
#